data_AF-A0A151IN09-F1
#
_entry.id   AF-A0A151IN09-F1
#
_cell.length_a   1.000
_cell.length_b   1.000
_cell.length_c   1.000
_cell.angle_alpha   90.00
_cell.angle_beta   90.00
_cell.angle_gamma   90.00
#
_symmetry.space_group_name_H-M   'P 1'
#
loop_
_entity.id
_entity.type
_entity.pdbx_description
1 polymer ?
#
loop_
_entity_poly.entity_id
_entity_poly.type
_entity_poly.pdbx_seq_one_letter_code
_entity_poly.pdbx_strand_id
1 'polypeptide(L)'
;IHFLNIYLTAIQITNYLAAEDEWALLQEFEADIGARDIESQALVYVVSYVAHRFCHKYKHLGTSTKKLPPRDDWISCISRGNCILPSNDFMEAAKIMEAEFQLFHGNFFCMKDKIFDKLTAKVCLKIKYKFPTEVIACLVRTRLYIKLRNINIQIKNTNIRRKERKTKKMCNLVSN
;
A
#
# COMPACT_ATOMS: atom_id res chain seq x y z
N ILE A 1 -33.47 -19.71 -34.29
CA ILE A 1 -32.06 -20.13 -34.11
C ILE A 1 -31.35 -19.27 -33.04
N HIS A 2 -31.41 -17.93 -33.09
CA HIS A 2 -30.80 -17.06 -32.05
C HIS A 2 -31.35 -17.24 -30.62
N PHE A 3 -32.66 -17.43 -30.45
CA PHE A 3 -33.27 -17.63 -29.13
C PHE A 3 -32.88 -18.97 -28.47
N LEU A 4 -32.66 -20.02 -29.27
CA LEU A 4 -32.24 -21.32 -28.76
C LEU A 4 -30.80 -21.28 -28.23
N ASN A 5 -29.92 -20.52 -28.90
CA ASN A 5 -28.53 -20.34 -28.46
C ASN A 5 -28.42 -19.55 -27.14
N ILE A 6 -29.26 -18.53 -26.93
CA ILE A 6 -29.29 -17.77 -25.67
C ILE A 6 -29.81 -18.64 -24.52
N TYR A 7 -30.82 -19.49 -24.79
CA TYR A 7 -31.33 -20.42 -23.78
C TYR A 7 -30.32 -21.53 -23.46
N LEU A 8 -29.61 -22.06 -24.45
CA LEU A 8 -28.54 -23.05 -24.22
C LEU A 8 -27.38 -22.48 -23.40
N THR A 9 -26.94 -21.25 -23.68
CA THR A 9 -25.87 -20.61 -22.90
C THR A 9 -26.33 -20.27 -21.48
N ALA A 10 -27.57 -19.81 -21.31
CA ALA A 10 -28.14 -19.56 -19.99
C ALA A 10 -28.26 -20.86 -19.16
N ILE A 11 -28.69 -21.97 -19.78
CA ILE A 11 -28.79 -23.29 -19.12
C ILE A 11 -27.39 -23.85 -18.76
N GLN A 12 -26.39 -23.65 -19.61
CA GLN A 12 -25.00 -24.05 -19.32
C GLN A 12 -24.40 -23.27 -18.15
N ILE A 13 -24.72 -21.98 -18.00
CA ILE A 13 -24.28 -21.16 -16.85
C ILE A 13 -24.97 -21.63 -15.57
N THR A 14 -26.26 -21.99 -15.60
CA THR A 14 -26.98 -22.45 -14.40
C THR A 14 -26.52 -23.82 -13.88
N ASN A 15 -25.88 -24.63 -14.72
CA ASN A 15 -25.35 -25.96 -14.36
C ASN A 15 -23.83 -25.96 -14.17
N TYR A 16 -23.18 -24.80 -14.23
CA TYR A 16 -21.76 -24.68 -13.97
C TYR A 16 -21.49 -24.80 -12.47
N LEU A 17 -21.05 -25.98 -12.06
CA LEU A 17 -20.45 -26.21 -10.76
C LEU A 17 -18.97 -25.88 -10.90
N ALA A 18 -18.60 -24.67 -10.48
CA ALA A 18 -17.20 -24.26 -10.47
C ALA A 18 -16.37 -25.29 -9.68
N ALA A 19 -15.34 -25.83 -10.32
CA ALA A 19 -14.45 -26.80 -9.69
C ALA A 19 -13.75 -26.17 -8.47
N GLU A 20 -13.33 -26.98 -7.51
CA GLU A 20 -12.62 -26.51 -6.31
C GLU A 20 -11.40 -25.63 -6.67
N ASP A 21 -10.72 -25.96 -7.76
CA ASP A 21 -9.60 -25.19 -8.32
C ASP A 21 -10.02 -23.81 -8.86
N GLU A 22 -11.21 -23.69 -9.44
CA GLU A 22 -11.73 -22.42 -9.97
C GLU A 22 -12.14 -21.48 -8.82
N TRP A 23 -12.73 -22.03 -7.75
CA TRP A 23 -12.98 -21.28 -6.52
C TRP A 23 -11.70 -20.81 -5.85
N ALA A 24 -10.68 -21.66 -5.78
CA ALA A 24 -9.37 -21.30 -5.25
C ALA A 24 -8.73 -20.17 -6.07
N LEU A 25 -8.80 -20.24 -7.40
CA LEU A 25 -8.28 -19.21 -8.30
C LEU A 25 -9.02 -17.87 -8.13
N LEU A 26 -10.35 -17.90 -8.01
CA LEU A 26 -11.14 -16.69 -7.75
C LEU A 26 -10.77 -16.06 -6.42
N GLN A 27 -10.60 -16.87 -5.37
CA GLN A 27 -10.20 -16.40 -4.07
C GLN A 27 -8.79 -15.78 -4.09
N GLU A 28 -7.84 -16.39 -4.80
CA GLU A 28 -6.49 -15.85 -4.97
C GLU A 28 -6.53 -14.51 -5.73
N PHE A 29 -7.33 -14.44 -6.80
CA PHE A 29 -7.51 -13.22 -7.59
C PHE A 29 -8.13 -12.08 -6.76
N GLU A 30 -9.20 -12.36 -6.01
CA GLU A 30 -9.86 -11.38 -5.13
C GLU A 30 -8.90 -10.89 -4.04
N ALA A 31 -8.11 -11.79 -3.45
CA ALA A 31 -7.11 -11.44 -2.45
C ALA A 31 -6.01 -10.52 -3.01
N ASP A 32 -5.52 -10.82 -4.23
CA ASP A 32 -4.52 -9.98 -4.90
C ASP A 32 -5.06 -8.60 -5.26
N ILE A 33 -6.28 -8.53 -5.81
CA ILE A 33 -6.96 -7.27 -6.12
C ILE A 33 -7.15 -6.44 -4.84
N GLY A 34 -7.64 -7.06 -3.77
CA GLY A 34 -7.82 -6.41 -2.48
C GLY A 34 -6.50 -5.89 -1.90
N ALA A 35 -5.42 -6.67 -1.99
CA ALA A 35 -4.10 -6.25 -1.54
C ALA A 35 -3.60 -5.03 -2.33
N ARG A 36 -3.73 -5.04 -3.66
CA ARG A 36 -3.32 -3.92 -4.52
C ARG A 36 -4.11 -2.64 -4.24
N ASP A 37 -5.43 -2.75 -4.00
CA ASP A 37 -6.23 -1.59 -3.62
C ASP A 37 -5.77 -1.01 -2.29
N ILE A 38 -5.58 -1.86 -1.27
CA ILE A 38 -5.07 -1.44 0.05
C ILE A 38 -3.72 -0.72 -0.09
N GLU A 39 -2.80 -1.23 -0.90
CA GLU A 39 -1.50 -0.61 -1.13
C GLU A 39 -1.63 0.76 -1.81
N SER A 40 -2.49 0.87 -2.82
CA SER A 40 -2.79 2.13 -3.50
C SER A 40 -3.37 3.17 -2.53
N GLN A 41 -4.37 2.78 -1.73
CA GLN A 41 -4.99 3.66 -0.73
C GLN A 41 -3.98 4.06 0.37
N ALA A 42 -3.16 3.13 0.84
CA ALA A 42 -2.10 3.41 1.80
C ALA A 42 -1.07 4.42 1.24
N LEU A 43 -0.71 4.31 -0.04
CA LEU A 43 0.16 5.29 -0.69
C LEU A 43 -0.50 6.67 -0.72
N VAL A 44 -1.78 6.76 -1.10
CA VAL A 44 -2.54 8.02 -1.05
C VAL A 44 -2.45 8.65 0.35
N TYR A 45 -2.68 7.88 1.40
CA TYR A 45 -2.59 8.37 2.78
C TYR A 45 -1.21 8.94 3.13
N VAL A 46 -0.15 8.25 2.74
CA VAL A 46 1.23 8.70 2.98
C VAL A 46 1.51 10.01 2.24
N VAL A 47 1.08 10.12 0.98
CA VAL A 47 1.25 11.32 0.18
C VAL A 47 0.42 12.47 0.75
N SER A 48 -0.81 12.20 1.18
CA SER A 48 -1.69 13.15 1.88
C SER A 48 -1.04 13.72 3.14
N TYR A 49 -0.40 12.87 3.94
CA TYR A 49 0.34 13.29 5.13
C TYR A 49 1.48 14.25 4.78
N VAL A 50 2.27 13.93 3.75
CA VAL A 50 3.38 14.80 3.30
C VAL A 50 2.85 16.11 2.74
N ALA A 51 1.80 16.07 1.91
CA ALA A 51 1.16 17.27 1.38
C ALA A 51 0.66 18.17 2.52
N HIS A 52 0.04 17.59 3.55
CA HIS A 52 -0.40 18.30 4.75
C HIS A 52 0.77 18.98 5.47
N ARG A 53 1.89 18.28 5.68
CA ARG A 53 3.08 18.83 6.35
C ARG A 53 3.65 20.07 5.64
N PHE A 54 3.57 20.10 4.32
CA PHE A 54 4.08 21.20 3.50
C PHE A 54 3.00 22.16 3.01
N CYS A 55 1.75 22.01 3.46
CA CYS A 55 0.61 22.71 2.87
C CYS A 55 0.69 24.23 3.00
N HIS A 56 1.42 24.76 3.98
CA HIS A 56 1.62 26.20 4.13
C HIS A 56 2.61 26.77 3.12
N LYS A 57 3.59 25.97 2.68
CA LYS A 57 4.67 26.39 1.79
C LYS A 57 4.38 26.05 0.32
N TYR A 58 3.78 24.89 0.06
CA TYR A 58 3.57 24.35 -1.28
C TYR A 58 2.11 23.96 -1.50
N LYS A 59 1.28 24.96 -1.81
CA LYS A 59 -0.18 24.79 -2.00
C LYS A 59 -0.55 23.86 -3.16
N HIS A 60 0.31 23.74 -4.16
CA HIS A 60 0.10 22.88 -5.35
C HIS A 60 0.24 21.38 -5.06
N LEU A 61 0.66 20.99 -3.84
CA LEU A 61 0.78 19.57 -3.45
C LEU A 61 -0.58 18.90 -3.26
N GLY A 62 -1.65 19.67 -3.06
CA GLY A 62 -2.99 19.11 -2.91
C GLY A 62 -4.00 20.09 -2.33
N THR A 63 -5.22 19.61 -2.17
CA THR A 63 -6.36 20.38 -1.67
C THR A 63 -6.88 19.77 -0.37
N SER A 64 -7.19 20.60 0.63
CA SER A 64 -7.83 20.13 1.86
C SER A 64 -9.17 19.48 1.54
N THR A 65 -9.41 18.31 2.11
CA THR A 65 -10.67 17.56 1.93
C THR A 65 -11.89 18.31 2.43
N LYS A 66 -11.75 19.20 3.43
CA LYS A 66 -12.83 20.08 3.91
C LYS A 66 -13.36 21.04 2.82
N LYS A 67 -12.54 21.33 1.81
CA LYS A 67 -12.90 22.23 0.69
C LYS A 67 -13.46 21.48 -0.52
N LEU A 68 -13.44 20.16 -0.49
CA LEU A 68 -13.92 19.34 -1.59
C LEU A 68 -15.42 19.07 -1.42
N PRO A 69 -16.17 18.88 -2.52
CA PRO A 69 -17.50 18.31 -2.43
C PRO A 69 -17.44 16.91 -1.80
N PRO A 70 -18.56 16.36 -1.30
CA PRO A 70 -18.63 14.97 -0.89
C PRO A 70 -18.12 14.04 -1.99
N ARG A 71 -17.26 13.10 -1.63
CA ARG A 71 -16.64 12.14 -2.54
C ARG A 71 -16.68 10.75 -1.94
N ASP A 72 -16.87 9.77 -2.82
CA ASP A 72 -16.81 8.36 -2.48
C ASP A 72 -15.39 7.83 -2.72
N ASP A 73 -14.44 8.36 -1.96
CA ASP A 73 -13.07 7.85 -1.94
C ASP A 73 -12.60 7.65 -0.50
N TRP A 74 -11.77 6.63 -0.32
CA TRP A 74 -11.36 6.17 1.01
C TRP A 74 -10.70 7.28 1.83
N ILE A 75 -9.86 8.12 1.22
CA ILE A 75 -9.21 9.22 1.92
C ILE A 75 -10.23 10.25 2.41
N SER A 76 -11.27 10.56 1.63
CA SER A 76 -12.37 11.44 2.04
C SER A 76 -13.17 10.83 3.19
N CYS A 77 -13.43 9.51 3.17
CA CYS A 77 -14.12 8.80 4.25
C CYS A 77 -13.36 8.86 5.59
N ILE A 78 -12.05 8.62 5.58
CA ILE A 78 -11.26 8.61 6.83
C ILE A 78 -10.84 10.01 7.30
N SER A 79 -10.86 10.98 6.40
CA SER A 79 -10.25 12.29 6.62
C SER A 79 -10.95 13.13 7.69
N ARG A 80 -12.28 13.05 7.81
CA ARG A 80 -13.09 13.98 8.62
C ARG A 80 -12.76 15.47 8.37
N GLY A 81 -12.35 15.82 7.15
CA GLY A 81 -11.98 17.18 6.73
C GLY A 81 -10.53 17.61 7.03
N ASN A 82 -9.75 16.80 7.75
CA ASN A 82 -8.40 17.18 8.21
C ASN A 82 -7.25 16.67 7.33
N CYS A 83 -7.54 15.95 6.25
CA CYS A 83 -6.52 15.46 5.32
C CYS A 83 -6.38 16.39 4.13
N ILE A 84 -5.30 16.19 3.37
CA ILE A 84 -5.12 16.79 2.05
C ILE A 84 -5.31 15.69 1.01
N LEU A 85 -6.22 15.90 0.07
CA LEU A 85 -6.24 15.14 -1.17
C LEU A 85 -5.05 15.61 -2.02
N PRO A 86 -4.08 14.74 -2.33
CA PRO A 86 -2.91 15.15 -3.09
C PRO A 86 -3.29 15.55 -4.52
N SER A 87 -2.49 16.43 -5.13
CA SER A 87 -2.64 16.71 -6.55
C SER A 87 -2.20 15.50 -7.39
N ASN A 88 -2.77 15.36 -8.58
CA ASN A 88 -2.43 14.26 -9.50
C ASN A 88 -0.93 14.22 -9.80
N ASP A 89 -0.31 15.39 -9.97
CA ASP A 89 1.12 15.52 -10.19
C ASP A 89 1.95 14.99 -9.01
N PHE A 90 1.51 15.26 -7.78
CA PHE A 90 2.22 14.81 -6.59
C PHE A 90 2.02 13.31 -6.37
N MET A 91 0.83 12.78 -6.68
CA MET A 91 0.59 11.34 -6.72
C MET A 91 1.47 10.64 -7.75
N GLU A 92 1.67 11.22 -8.93
CA GLU A 92 2.53 10.62 -9.95
C GLU A 92 3.99 10.56 -9.50
N ALA A 93 4.50 11.63 -8.89
CA ALA A 93 5.81 11.60 -8.25
C ALA A 93 5.90 10.54 -7.15
N ALA A 94 4.84 10.31 -6.40
CA ALA A 94 4.80 9.29 -5.35
C ALA A 94 4.78 7.87 -5.91
N LYS A 95 4.11 7.60 -7.03
CA LYS A 95 4.17 6.30 -7.71
C LYS A 95 5.59 6.01 -8.22
N ILE A 96 6.26 7.01 -8.79
CA ILE A 96 7.67 6.90 -9.18
C ILE A 96 8.55 6.61 -7.95
N MET A 97 8.31 7.31 -6.84
CA MET A 97 9.00 7.07 -5.57
C MET A 97 8.80 5.63 -5.07
N GLU A 98 7.57 5.12 -5.09
CA GLU A 98 7.26 3.76 -4.64
C GLU A 98 7.90 2.72 -5.55
N ALA A 99 7.85 2.90 -6.87
CA ALA A 99 8.53 2.00 -7.81
C ALA A 99 10.04 1.94 -7.54
N GLU A 100 10.68 3.09 -7.32
CA GLU A 100 12.10 3.15 -6.96
C GLU A 100 12.41 2.54 -5.59
N PHE A 101 11.51 2.74 -4.62
CA PHE A 101 11.61 2.13 -3.30
C PHE A 101 11.57 0.59 -3.40
N GLN A 102 10.63 0.06 -4.18
CA GLN A 102 10.49 -1.39 -4.39
C GLN A 102 11.68 -1.97 -5.16
N LEU A 103 12.21 -1.27 -6.16
CA LEU A 103 13.45 -1.69 -6.84
C LEU A 103 14.66 -1.72 -5.88
N PHE A 104 14.70 -0.81 -4.91
CA PHE A 104 15.83 -0.73 -3.98
C PHE A 104 15.78 -1.80 -2.89
N HIS A 105 14.60 -2.09 -2.35
CA HIS A 105 14.40 -2.99 -1.22
C HIS A 105 13.96 -4.40 -1.64
N GLY A 106 13.11 -4.52 -2.67
CA GLY A 106 12.44 -5.77 -3.01
C GLY A 106 11.73 -6.35 -1.78
N ASN A 107 11.92 -7.65 -1.54
CA ASN A 107 11.31 -8.34 -0.39
C ASN A 107 11.99 -8.02 0.96
N PHE A 108 13.22 -7.50 0.95
CA PHE A 108 14.03 -7.30 2.16
C PHE A 108 14.36 -5.83 2.41
N PHE A 109 14.79 -5.48 3.62
CA PHE A 109 15.26 -4.12 3.88
C PHE A 109 16.74 -3.98 3.55
N CYS A 110 17.04 -3.38 2.41
CA CYS A 110 18.40 -2.99 2.05
C CYS A 110 19.00 -1.96 3.04
N MET A 111 20.06 -2.35 3.76
CA MET A 111 20.77 -1.50 4.74
C MET A 111 21.94 -0.71 4.15
N LYS A 112 21.92 -0.40 2.85
CA LYS A 112 22.99 0.39 2.22
C LYS A 112 23.08 1.78 2.85
N ASP A 113 24.31 2.29 2.99
CA ASP A 113 24.58 3.62 3.52
C ASP A 113 23.85 4.72 2.74
N LYS A 114 23.38 5.73 3.48
CA LYS A 114 22.71 6.93 2.96
C LYS A 114 21.51 6.62 2.05
N ILE A 115 20.73 5.60 2.43
CA ILE A 115 19.56 5.15 1.67
C ILE A 115 18.56 6.29 1.39
N PHE A 116 18.24 7.09 2.41
CA PHE A 116 17.32 8.21 2.26
C PHE A 116 17.77 9.18 1.17
N ASP A 117 19.05 9.57 1.20
CA ASP A 117 19.61 10.55 0.26
C ASP A 117 19.69 9.97 -1.16
N LYS A 118 20.15 8.72 -1.29
CA LYS A 118 20.26 8.04 -2.59
C LYS A 118 18.91 7.88 -3.26
N LEU A 119 17.90 7.41 -2.53
CA LEU A 119 16.56 7.23 -3.07
C LEU A 119 15.92 8.58 -3.40
N THR A 120 16.07 9.58 -2.53
CA THR A 120 15.60 10.95 -2.79
C THR A 120 16.21 11.51 -4.07
N ALA A 121 17.53 11.46 -4.22
CA ALA A 121 18.22 11.97 -5.41
C ALA A 121 17.74 11.26 -6.68
N LYS A 122 17.60 9.93 -6.64
CA LYS A 122 17.12 9.14 -7.76
C LYS A 122 15.69 9.50 -8.18
N VAL A 123 14.80 9.68 -7.20
CA VAL A 123 13.41 10.09 -7.46
C VAL A 123 13.38 11.51 -8.04
N CYS A 124 14.08 12.47 -7.42
CA CYS A 124 14.18 13.84 -7.92
C CYS A 124 14.64 13.91 -9.38
N LEU A 125 15.65 13.11 -9.75
CA LEU A 125 16.10 13.00 -11.14
C LEU A 125 15.00 12.47 -12.07
N LYS A 126 14.31 11.38 -11.69
CA LYS A 126 13.23 10.80 -12.50
C LYS A 126 12.04 11.73 -12.70
N ILE A 127 11.67 12.50 -11.67
CA ILE A 127 10.60 13.50 -11.76
C ILE A 127 11.08 14.84 -12.33
N LYS A 128 12.32 14.91 -12.83
CA LYS A 128 12.94 16.13 -13.39
C LYS A 128 12.85 17.34 -12.46
N TYR A 129 13.01 17.11 -11.16
CA TYR A 129 12.93 18.15 -10.12
C TYR A 129 11.62 18.96 -10.12
N LYS A 130 10.51 18.36 -10.54
CA LYS A 130 9.17 18.98 -10.51
C LYS A 130 8.73 19.43 -9.11
N PHE A 131 9.26 18.80 -8.06
CA PHE A 131 8.98 19.12 -6.67
C PHE A 131 10.26 19.45 -5.90
N PRO A 132 10.19 20.32 -4.87
CA PRO A 132 11.32 20.61 -4.00
C PRO A 132 11.89 19.35 -3.34
N THR A 133 13.22 19.28 -3.26
CA THR A 133 13.93 18.13 -2.70
C THR A 133 13.47 17.80 -1.29
N GLU A 134 13.17 18.80 -0.43
CA GLU A 134 12.71 18.51 0.93
C GLU A 134 11.35 17.79 0.99
N VAL A 135 10.48 18.02 0.00
CA VAL A 135 9.17 17.35 -0.10
C VAL A 135 9.37 15.88 -0.45
N ILE A 136 10.19 15.62 -1.49
CA ILE A 136 10.52 14.24 -1.92
C ILE A 136 11.28 13.51 -0.81
N ALA A 137 12.23 14.17 -0.15
CA ALA A 137 12.97 13.58 0.96
C ALA A 137 12.04 13.24 2.14
N CYS A 138 11.03 14.06 2.41
CA CYS A 138 10.03 13.75 3.43
C CYS A 138 9.17 12.53 3.04
N LEU A 139 8.78 12.42 1.77
CA LEU A 139 8.03 11.28 1.26
C LEU A 139 8.82 9.97 1.40
N VAL A 140 10.06 9.97 0.94
CA VAL A 140 11.00 8.85 1.09
C VAL A 140 11.18 8.46 2.56
N ARG A 141 11.42 9.45 3.44
CA ARG A 141 11.58 9.20 4.89
C ARG A 141 10.35 8.54 5.49
N THR A 142 9.16 9.09 5.25
CA THR A 142 7.91 8.55 5.78
C THR A 142 7.73 7.10 5.37
N ARG A 143 7.94 6.78 4.08
CA ARG A 143 7.82 5.42 3.55
C ARG A 143 8.81 4.44 4.19
N LEU A 144 10.08 4.84 4.32
CA LEU A 144 11.12 4.03 4.97
C LEU A 144 10.79 3.77 6.45
N TYR A 145 10.34 4.79 7.19
CA TYR A 145 9.96 4.62 8.60
C TYR A 145 8.80 3.64 8.77
N ILE A 146 7.80 3.71 7.90
CA ILE A 146 6.69 2.75 7.91
C ILE A 146 7.20 1.33 7.66
N LYS A 147 8.07 1.12 6.65
CA LYS A 147 8.66 -0.20 6.36
C LYS A 147 9.48 -0.73 7.55
N LEU A 148 10.34 0.11 8.14
CA LEU A 148 11.14 -0.24 9.32
C LEU A 148 10.27 -0.62 10.51
N ARG A 149 9.20 0.15 10.77
CA ARG A 149 8.24 -0.16 11.83
C ARG A 149 7.57 -1.52 11.59
N ASN A 150 7.16 -1.79 10.36
CA ASN A 150 6.53 -3.08 10.01
C ASN A 150 7.50 -4.25 10.23
N ILE A 151 8.76 -4.11 9.84
CA ILE A 151 9.80 -5.12 10.10
C ILE A 151 9.99 -5.35 11.60
N ASN A 152 10.08 -4.28 12.39
CA ASN A 152 10.23 -4.39 13.84
C ASN A 152 9.03 -5.11 14.49
N ILE A 153 7.80 -4.85 14.02
CA ILE A 153 6.60 -5.56 14.47
C ILE A 153 6.68 -7.05 14.10
N GLN A 154 7.09 -7.39 12.89
CA GLN A 154 7.24 -8.79 12.45
C GLN A 154 8.29 -9.55 13.28
N ILE A 155 9.45 -8.92 13.56
CA ILE A 155 10.49 -9.49 14.43
C ILE A 155 9.93 -9.74 15.83
N LYS A 156 9.24 -8.74 16.42
CA LYS A 156 8.62 -8.86 17.74
C LYS A 156 7.63 -10.03 17.79
N ASN A 157 6.74 -10.13 16.81
CA ASN A 157 5.73 -11.20 16.75
C ASN A 157 6.37 -12.58 16.59
N THR A 158 7.43 -12.68 15.78
CA THR A 158 8.18 -13.93 15.59
C THR A 158 8.85 -14.37 16.89
N ASN A 159 9.43 -13.43 17.65
CA ASN A 159 10.05 -13.71 18.94
C ASN A 159 9.03 -14.16 20.00
N ILE A 160 7.85 -13.53 20.03
CA ILE A 160 6.74 -13.94 20.91
C ILE A 160 6.32 -15.38 20.60
N ARG A 161 6.05 -15.70 19.32
CA ARG A 161 5.68 -17.06 18.87
C ARG A 161 6.77 -18.08 19.22
N ARG A 162 8.05 -17.71 19.10
CA ARG A 162 9.18 -18.60 19.47
C ARG A 162 9.21 -18.85 20.98
N LYS A 163 8.92 -17.83 21.81
CA LYS A 163 8.83 -17.97 23.27
C LYS A 163 7.67 -18.89 23.66
N GLU A 164 6.49 -18.69 23.10
CA GLU A 164 5.30 -19.53 23.35
C GLU A 164 5.56 -21.01 23.00
N ARG A 165 6.22 -21.28 21.86
CA ARG A 165 6.60 -22.64 21.47
C ARG A 165 7.58 -23.28 22.45
N LYS A 166 8.55 -22.53 22.97
CA LYS A 166 9.49 -23.03 24.00
C LYS A 166 8.76 -23.35 25.31
N THR A 167 7.88 -22.45 25.76
CA THR A 167 7.08 -22.65 26.98
C THR A 167 6.18 -23.88 26.86
N LYS A 168 5.46 -24.04 25.73
CA LYS A 168 4.63 -25.24 25.47
C LYS A 168 5.45 -26.53 25.50
N LYS A 169 6.64 -26.56 24.88
CA LYS A 169 7.53 -27.72 24.92
C LYS A 169 7.99 -28.07 26.34
N MET A 170 8.31 -27.06 27.15
CA MET A 170 8.69 -27.26 28.56
C MET A 170 7.52 -27.79 29.40
N CYS A 171 6.32 -27.23 29.26
CA CYS A 171 5.14 -27.74 29.98
C CYS A 171 4.87 -29.22 29.64
N ASN A 172 4.97 -29.60 28.36
CA ASN A 172 4.78 -30.99 27.94
C ASN A 172 5.88 -31.95 28.44
N LEU A 173 7.07 -31.44 28.79
CA LEU A 173 8.17 -32.22 29.37
C LEU A 173 8.04 -32.39 30.89
N VAL A 174 7.33 -31.48 31.58
CA VAL A 174 7.13 -31.53 33.05
C VAL A 174 5.85 -32.30 33.41
N SER A 175 4.93 -32.50 32.46
CA SER A 175 3.69 -33.26 32.63
C SER A 175 3.77 -34.74 32.24
N ASN A 176 4.96 -35.23 31.86
CA ASN A 176 5.30 -36.65 31.65
C ASN A 176 6.32 -37.09 32.69
#